data_AF-A0A5B6VWA2-F1
#
_entry.id   AF-A0A5B6VWA2-F1
#
_cell.length_a   1.000
_cell.length_b   1.000
_cell.length_c   1.000
_cell.angle_alpha   90.00
_cell.angle_beta   90.00
_cell.angle_gamma   90.00
#
_symmetry.space_group_name_H-M   'P 1'
#
loop_
_entity.id
_entity.type
_entity.pdbx_description
1 polymer ?
#
loop_
_entity_poly.entity_id
_entity_poly.type
_entity_poly.pdbx_seq_one_letter_code
_entity_poly.pdbx_strand_id
1 'polypeptide(L)'
;MSKAESSSSDQVKLDISLSPRVNSVKPSKTVAITDHATALAQAGVPVIRLAAGEPDFDTPAIIAEVIIPAPYWVSYPEMARLADATPIILPTLICDNFLLDPEVLESKISEKSRLLILCSPSNPTGSVYPKKLLEKIAEIVAKHPRLLVLSDEIYEHIIYAPATHTSFASLPGMWERTLTVNGFSKSTSGASSIAQKAGVAALGLGYAGGEAISTMVKSFRERRDFLVKSFGELEGVKISEPQGAFYLFIDFSSYYGIEAEGFGKIENSESLCRYFLDKAQVALVPGDAFGDDSCIRISYAASLTTLQAAFERIKKALISLRPAVPV
;
A
#
# COMPACT_ATOMS: atom_id res chain seq x y z
N MET A 1 34.35 32.30 -52.40
CA MET A 1 33.25 31.32 -52.43
C MET A 1 33.57 30.23 -51.42
N SER A 2 33.08 30.39 -50.20
CA SER A 2 33.26 29.43 -49.10
C SER A 2 32.38 28.22 -49.31
N LYS A 3 32.93 27.02 -49.11
CA LYS A 3 32.17 25.78 -48.99
C LYS A 3 31.58 25.73 -47.58
N ALA A 4 30.28 25.52 -47.51
CA ALA A 4 29.54 25.31 -46.27
C ALA A 4 29.92 23.95 -45.66
N GLU A 5 30.35 23.96 -44.40
CA GLU A 5 30.44 22.77 -43.57
C GLU A 5 29.07 22.53 -42.92
N SER A 6 28.48 21.36 -43.19
CA SER A 6 27.27 20.87 -42.55
C SER A 6 27.62 20.25 -41.19
N SER A 7 27.14 20.86 -40.10
CA SER A 7 27.22 20.28 -38.75
C SER A 7 26.24 19.11 -38.61
N SER A 8 26.73 17.89 -38.46
CA SER A 8 25.92 16.74 -38.03
C SER A 8 25.62 16.87 -36.53
N SER A 9 24.34 17.01 -36.19
CA SER A 9 23.88 16.97 -34.80
C SER A 9 23.96 15.54 -34.25
N ASP A 10 24.86 15.32 -33.30
CA ASP A 10 24.90 14.09 -32.51
C ASP A 10 23.61 13.96 -31.67
N GLN A 11 22.74 13.03 -32.05
CA GLN A 11 21.60 12.64 -31.23
C GLN A 11 22.09 11.79 -30.06
N VAL A 12 22.01 12.33 -28.85
CA VAL A 12 22.22 11.59 -27.60
C VAL A 12 21.12 10.53 -27.45
N LYS A 13 21.45 9.26 -27.63
CA LYS A 13 20.56 8.13 -27.28
C LYS A 13 20.51 7.99 -25.76
N LEU A 14 19.32 8.11 -25.17
CA LEU A 14 19.08 7.78 -23.77
C LEU A 14 19.18 6.26 -23.56
N ASP A 15 19.99 5.84 -22.59
CA ASP A 15 20.03 4.46 -22.12
C ASP A 15 18.81 4.19 -21.22
N ILE A 16 17.93 3.30 -21.69
CA ILE A 16 16.71 2.86 -20.99
C ILE A 16 16.93 1.57 -20.19
N SER A 17 18.17 1.08 -20.11
CA SER A 17 18.48 -0.14 -19.39
C SER A 17 18.38 0.08 -17.87
N LEU A 18 17.68 -0.84 -17.20
CA LEU A 18 17.66 -0.88 -15.74
C LEU A 18 19.06 -1.26 -15.24
N SER A 19 19.52 -0.63 -14.16
CA SER A 19 20.83 -0.95 -13.60
C SER A 19 20.94 -2.45 -13.27
N PRO A 20 22.13 -3.07 -13.38
CA PRO A 20 22.31 -4.50 -13.09
C PRO A 20 21.79 -4.91 -11.70
N ARG A 21 21.87 -4.00 -10.71
CA ARG A 21 21.31 -4.21 -9.38
C ARG A 21 19.78 -4.29 -9.41
N VAL A 22 19.11 -3.37 -10.10
CA VAL A 22 17.64 -3.38 -10.24
C VAL A 22 17.16 -4.60 -11.05
N ASN A 23 17.87 -4.96 -12.13
CA ASN A 23 17.56 -6.18 -12.90
C ASN A 23 17.79 -7.48 -12.10
N SER A 24 18.68 -7.46 -11.12
CA SER A 24 18.95 -8.62 -10.25
C SER A 24 17.98 -8.75 -9.07
N VAL A 25 17.15 -7.74 -8.80
CA VAL A 25 16.14 -7.80 -7.74
C VAL A 25 15.01 -8.73 -8.20
N LYS A 26 14.86 -9.85 -7.51
CA LYS A 26 13.71 -10.73 -7.70
C LYS A 26 12.44 -10.00 -7.24
N PRO A 27 11.36 -9.97 -8.04
CA PRO A 27 10.08 -9.41 -7.62
C PRO A 27 9.64 -10.02 -6.29
N SER A 28 9.07 -9.22 -5.39
CA SER A 28 8.55 -9.71 -4.13
C SER A 28 7.38 -10.68 -4.40
N LYS A 29 7.59 -11.97 -4.12
CA LYS A 29 6.55 -13.00 -4.29
C LYS A 29 5.29 -12.67 -3.46
N THR A 30 5.44 -11.98 -2.34
CA THR A 30 4.31 -11.49 -1.52
C THR A 30 3.44 -10.50 -2.29
N VAL A 31 4.03 -9.60 -3.07
CA VAL A 31 3.31 -8.62 -3.89
C VAL A 31 2.61 -9.34 -5.05
N ALA A 32 3.31 -10.21 -5.79
CA ALA A 32 2.73 -10.95 -6.90
C ALA A 32 1.54 -11.83 -6.50
N ILE A 33 1.62 -12.50 -5.34
CA ILE A 33 0.52 -13.32 -4.80
C ILE A 33 -0.65 -12.45 -4.33
N THR A 34 -0.37 -11.27 -3.76
CA THR A 34 -1.40 -10.30 -3.35
C THR A 34 -2.13 -9.73 -4.56
N ASP A 35 -1.41 -9.43 -5.64
CA ASP A 35 -1.98 -8.93 -6.89
C ASP A 35 -2.87 -9.99 -7.55
N HIS A 36 -2.44 -11.25 -7.57
CA HIS A 36 -3.25 -12.35 -8.10
C HIS A 36 -4.51 -12.62 -7.26
N ALA A 37 -4.39 -12.62 -5.93
CA ALA A 37 -5.54 -12.75 -5.04
C ALA A 37 -6.54 -11.58 -5.20
N THR A 38 -6.03 -10.37 -5.47
CA THR A 38 -6.84 -9.19 -5.77
C THR A 38 -7.56 -9.34 -7.11
N ALA A 39 -6.89 -9.83 -8.15
CA ALA A 39 -7.50 -10.09 -9.45
C ALA A 39 -8.63 -11.13 -9.39
N LEU A 40 -8.43 -12.22 -8.62
CA LEU A 40 -9.46 -13.24 -8.40
C LEU A 40 -10.67 -12.69 -7.62
N ALA A 41 -10.44 -11.89 -6.58
CA ALA A 41 -11.50 -11.23 -5.83
C ALA A 41 -12.29 -10.24 -6.71
N GLN A 42 -11.60 -9.46 -7.56
CA GLN A 42 -12.22 -8.56 -8.54
C GLN A 42 -13.04 -9.32 -9.60
N ALA A 43 -12.64 -10.56 -9.93
CA ALA A 43 -13.40 -11.45 -10.80
C ALA A 43 -14.61 -12.14 -10.10
N GLY A 44 -14.91 -11.76 -8.85
CA GLY A 44 -16.03 -12.30 -8.09
C GLY A 44 -15.77 -13.67 -7.45
N VAL A 45 -14.52 -14.14 -7.47
CA VAL A 45 -14.12 -15.40 -6.80
C VAL A 45 -13.81 -15.10 -5.33
N PRO A 46 -14.51 -15.70 -4.35
CA PRO A 46 -14.23 -15.46 -2.94
C PRO A 46 -12.87 -16.05 -2.52
N VAL A 47 -11.86 -15.18 -2.31
CA VAL A 47 -10.51 -15.58 -1.89
C VAL A 47 -10.25 -15.22 -0.43
N ILE A 48 -9.75 -16.17 0.35
CA ILE A 48 -9.27 -15.91 1.72
C ILE A 48 -7.82 -15.40 1.62
N ARG A 49 -7.63 -14.12 1.95
CA ARG A 49 -6.34 -13.41 1.86
C ARG A 49 -5.59 -13.47 3.18
N LEU A 50 -4.57 -14.34 3.27
CA LEU A 50 -3.66 -14.44 4.42
C LEU A 50 -2.26 -13.91 4.11
N ALA A 51 -2.11 -13.16 3.01
CA ALA A 51 -0.83 -12.67 2.50
C ALA A 51 -0.40 -11.32 3.11
N ALA A 52 -1.34 -10.38 3.31
CA ALA A 52 -1.13 -9.06 3.91
C ALA A 52 -2.13 -8.83 5.07
N GLY A 53 -1.72 -8.15 6.15
CA GLY A 53 -2.52 -7.98 7.36
C GLY A 53 -3.22 -6.62 7.44
N GLU A 54 -4.52 -6.56 7.09
CA GLU A 54 -5.36 -5.35 7.17
C GLU A 54 -6.69 -5.59 7.93
N PRO A 55 -7.27 -4.58 8.64
CA PRO A 55 -8.53 -4.69 9.41
C PRO A 55 -9.83 -4.52 8.59
N ASP A 56 -11.01 -4.82 9.18
CA ASP A 56 -12.28 -5.20 8.51
C ASP A 56 -13.56 -4.37 8.83
N PHE A 57 -13.50 -3.03 8.97
CA PHE A 57 -14.70 -2.19 9.21
C PHE A 57 -14.88 -1.03 8.20
N ASP A 58 -16.13 -0.75 7.81
CA ASP A 58 -16.55 0.36 6.92
C ASP A 58 -17.00 1.62 7.70
N THR A 59 -16.92 2.80 7.07
CA THR A 59 -17.36 4.10 7.64
C THR A 59 -18.56 4.70 6.82
N PRO A 60 -19.50 5.51 7.41
CA PRO A 60 -20.81 5.82 6.81
C PRO A 60 -20.90 7.09 5.93
N ALA A 61 -21.85 7.07 4.98
CA ALA A 61 -22.02 8.00 3.86
C ALA A 61 -22.65 9.39 4.16
N ILE A 62 -21.80 10.42 4.17
CA ILE A 62 -22.03 11.70 3.47
C ILE A 62 -20.70 11.99 2.74
N ILE A 63 -20.60 11.57 1.47
CA ILE A 63 -19.33 11.59 0.75
C ILE A 63 -18.93 13.03 0.45
N ALA A 64 -17.98 13.56 1.23
CA ALA A 64 -17.33 14.84 0.99
C ALA A 64 -16.47 14.77 -0.29
N GLU A 65 -16.26 15.88 -0.98
CA GLU A 65 -15.34 15.94 -2.11
C GLU A 65 -14.00 16.56 -1.70
N VAL A 66 -12.91 15.91 -2.08
CA VAL A 66 -11.53 16.39 -1.88
C VAL A 66 -10.95 16.74 -3.25
N ILE A 67 -10.71 18.02 -3.49
CA ILE A 67 -10.15 18.54 -4.75
C ILE A 67 -8.63 18.40 -4.70
N ILE A 68 -8.05 17.77 -5.73
CA ILE A 68 -6.62 17.42 -5.79
C ILE A 68 -6.08 17.77 -7.19
N PRO A 69 -5.18 18.77 -7.31
CA PRO A 69 -4.46 19.04 -8.55
C PRO A 69 -3.54 17.86 -8.92
N ALA A 70 -3.60 17.40 -10.17
CA ALA A 70 -2.68 16.39 -10.70
C ALA A 70 -1.60 17.05 -11.56
N PRO A 71 -0.33 16.58 -11.54
CA PRO A 71 0.15 15.40 -10.82
C PRO A 71 0.24 15.59 -9.30
N TYR A 72 -0.18 14.58 -8.53
CA TYR A 72 -0.29 14.62 -7.06
C TYR A 72 0.64 13.61 -6.37
N TRP A 73 0.94 13.83 -5.09
CA TRP A 73 1.55 12.79 -4.26
C TRP A 73 0.60 11.60 -4.13
N VAL A 74 1.14 10.41 -4.35
CA VAL A 74 0.40 9.16 -4.61
C VAL A 74 -0.69 8.86 -3.58
N SER A 75 -0.52 9.27 -2.33
CA SER A 75 -1.43 8.94 -1.25
C SER A 75 -2.62 9.90 -1.11
N TYR A 76 -2.62 11.10 -1.70
CA TYR A 76 -3.73 12.05 -1.49
C TYR A 76 -5.11 11.49 -1.89
N PRO A 77 -5.29 10.86 -3.07
CA PRO A 77 -6.59 10.30 -3.43
C PRO A 77 -6.99 9.12 -2.54
N GLU A 78 -6.04 8.26 -2.17
CA GLU A 78 -6.32 7.11 -1.30
C GLU A 78 -6.70 7.55 0.12
N MET A 79 -6.03 8.57 0.68
CA MET A 79 -6.42 9.15 1.98
C MET A 79 -7.82 9.76 1.94
N ALA A 80 -8.21 10.38 0.81
CA ALA A 80 -9.58 10.85 0.62
C ALA A 80 -10.57 9.67 0.64
N ARG A 81 -10.30 8.60 -0.11
CA ARG A 81 -11.17 7.42 -0.14
C ARG A 81 -11.25 6.71 1.22
N LEU A 82 -10.15 6.62 1.95
CA LEU A 82 -10.10 6.08 3.31
C LEU A 82 -10.94 6.88 4.32
N ALA A 83 -11.22 8.15 4.02
CA ALA A 83 -12.10 9.01 4.80
C ALA A 83 -13.53 9.07 4.22
N ASP A 84 -13.91 8.09 3.38
CA ASP A 84 -15.16 8.04 2.61
C ASP A 84 -15.46 9.31 1.80
N ALA A 85 -14.41 9.98 1.31
CA ALA A 85 -14.52 11.15 0.46
C ALA A 85 -14.21 10.80 -1.01
N THR A 86 -14.85 11.52 -1.93
CA THR A 86 -14.59 11.41 -3.37
C THR A 86 -13.42 12.31 -3.75
N PRO A 87 -12.31 11.77 -4.28
CA PRO A 87 -11.26 12.59 -4.86
C PRO A 87 -11.73 13.19 -6.20
N ILE A 88 -11.71 14.51 -6.30
CA ILE A 88 -11.95 15.28 -7.53
C ILE A 88 -10.61 15.72 -8.09
N ILE A 89 -10.13 15.00 -9.10
CA ILE A 89 -8.82 15.23 -9.69
C ILE A 89 -8.89 16.35 -10.73
N LEU A 90 -8.01 17.36 -10.59
CA LEU A 90 -7.87 18.48 -11.53
C LEU A 90 -6.57 18.35 -12.31
N PRO A 91 -6.60 17.86 -13.56
CA PRO A 91 -5.40 17.78 -14.40
C PRO A 91 -4.80 19.16 -14.64
N THR A 92 -3.48 19.28 -14.47
CA THR A 92 -2.70 20.45 -14.87
C THR A 92 -1.80 20.09 -16.05
N LEU A 93 -1.27 21.10 -16.74
CA LEU A 93 -0.45 20.90 -17.94
C LEU A 93 1.02 21.21 -17.66
N ILE A 94 1.91 20.45 -18.32
CA ILE A 94 3.35 20.66 -18.23
C ILE A 94 3.77 22.05 -18.73
N CYS A 95 3.09 22.62 -19.74
CA CYS A 95 3.37 23.95 -20.26
C CYS A 95 3.12 25.07 -19.23
N ASP A 96 2.26 24.81 -18.25
CA ASP A 96 1.94 25.73 -17.16
C ASP A 96 2.69 25.34 -15.87
N ASN A 97 3.78 24.58 -16.00
CA ASN A 97 4.56 24.02 -14.90
C ASN A 97 3.71 23.24 -13.89
N PHE A 98 2.67 22.55 -14.35
CA PHE A 98 1.76 21.78 -13.49
C PHE A 98 1.07 22.58 -12.37
N LEU A 99 0.95 23.90 -12.54
CA LEU A 99 0.25 24.76 -11.59
C LEU A 99 -1.26 24.67 -11.80
N LEU A 100 -2.02 24.66 -10.71
CA LEU A 100 -3.48 24.68 -10.78
C LEU A 100 -3.98 25.97 -11.42
N ASP A 101 -4.78 25.83 -12.47
CA ASP A 101 -5.54 26.93 -13.04
C ASP A 101 -6.73 27.30 -12.12
N PRO A 102 -6.81 28.56 -11.62
CA PRO A 102 -7.91 29.02 -10.80
C PRO A 102 -9.28 28.87 -11.47
N GLU A 103 -9.38 29.02 -12.79
CA GLU A 103 -10.66 28.89 -13.52
C GLU A 103 -11.15 27.44 -13.50
N VAL A 104 -10.23 26.48 -13.65
CA VAL A 104 -10.54 25.05 -13.54
C VAL A 104 -10.99 24.72 -12.12
N LEU A 105 -10.34 25.26 -11.09
CA LEU A 105 -10.76 25.11 -9.69
C LEU A 105 -12.19 25.60 -9.47
N GLU A 106 -12.48 26.84 -9.87
CA GLU A 106 -13.81 27.46 -9.70
C GLU A 106 -14.90 26.64 -10.42
N SER A 107 -14.61 26.10 -11.60
CA SER A 107 -15.57 25.27 -12.37
C SER A 107 -15.89 23.90 -11.74
N LYS A 108 -15.09 23.45 -10.77
CA LYS A 108 -15.19 22.10 -10.16
C LYS A 108 -15.65 22.11 -8.72
N ILE A 109 -15.68 23.27 -8.07
CA ILE A 109 -16.24 23.39 -6.72
C ILE A 109 -17.75 23.14 -6.77
N SER A 110 -18.21 22.28 -5.87
CA SER A 110 -19.61 21.92 -5.68
C SER A 110 -20.03 22.13 -4.21
N GLU A 111 -21.31 21.97 -3.90
CA GLU A 111 -21.78 21.97 -2.50
C GLU A 111 -21.16 20.86 -1.65
N LYS A 112 -20.62 19.80 -2.26
CA LYS A 112 -19.95 18.68 -1.58
C LYS A 112 -18.46 18.93 -1.37
N SER A 113 -17.87 19.89 -2.07
CA SER A 113 -16.46 20.25 -1.93
C SER A 113 -16.15 20.69 -0.51
N ARG A 114 -15.23 19.96 0.14
CA ARG A 114 -14.90 20.14 1.55
C ARG A 114 -13.45 20.49 1.77
N LEU A 115 -12.55 19.94 0.96
CA LEU A 115 -11.12 20.12 1.11
C LEU A 115 -10.46 20.33 -0.26
N LEU A 116 -9.60 21.33 -0.37
CA LEU A 116 -8.61 21.48 -1.44
C LEU A 116 -7.24 21.12 -0.89
N ILE A 117 -6.52 20.23 -1.57
CA ILE A 117 -5.13 19.90 -1.21
C ILE A 117 -4.18 20.68 -2.12
N LEU A 118 -3.25 21.43 -1.52
CA LEU A 118 -2.15 22.10 -2.21
C LEU A 118 -0.83 21.58 -1.64
N CYS A 119 0.07 21.14 -2.51
CA CYS A 119 1.43 20.72 -2.15
C CYS A 119 2.43 21.64 -2.83
N SER A 120 3.18 22.42 -2.05
CA SER A 120 4.13 23.41 -2.57
C SER A 120 5.31 23.60 -1.61
N PRO A 121 6.57 23.38 -2.04
CA PRO A 121 6.97 22.78 -3.32
C PRO A 121 6.39 21.38 -3.55
N SER A 122 5.97 21.11 -4.79
CA SER A 122 5.17 19.92 -5.14
C SER A 122 6.00 18.64 -5.23
N ASN A 123 5.44 17.55 -4.74
CA ASN A 123 5.78 16.19 -5.18
C ASN A 123 4.62 15.68 -6.05
N PRO A 124 4.86 15.21 -7.29
CA PRO A 124 6.17 14.82 -7.87
C PRO A 124 6.84 15.89 -8.73
N THR A 125 6.21 17.04 -8.96
CA THR A 125 6.58 17.94 -10.07
C THR A 125 7.75 18.88 -9.74
N GLY A 126 8.00 19.14 -8.45
CA GLY A 126 8.93 20.16 -7.98
C GLY A 126 8.39 21.59 -8.12
N SER A 127 7.17 21.78 -8.63
CA SER A 127 6.60 23.11 -8.86
C SER A 127 6.35 23.87 -7.57
N VAL A 128 6.64 25.17 -7.59
CA VAL A 128 6.41 26.10 -6.48
C VAL A 128 5.32 27.06 -6.90
N TYR A 129 4.25 27.16 -6.11
CA TYR A 129 3.18 28.10 -6.39
C TYR A 129 3.62 29.54 -6.13
N PRO A 130 3.57 30.45 -7.14
CA PRO A 130 3.85 31.85 -6.92
C PRO A 130 2.79 32.49 -6.01
N LYS A 131 3.20 33.40 -5.12
CA LYS A 131 2.28 34.10 -4.20
C LYS A 131 1.03 34.66 -4.90
N LYS A 132 1.21 35.32 -6.07
CA LYS A 132 0.10 35.88 -6.86
C LYS A 132 -0.94 34.84 -7.31
N LEU A 133 -0.50 33.60 -7.58
CA LEU A 133 -1.41 32.52 -7.93
C LEU A 133 -2.16 32.01 -6.71
N LEU A 134 -1.46 31.84 -5.58
CA LEU A 134 -2.09 31.45 -4.32
C LEU A 134 -3.12 32.48 -3.84
N GLU A 135 -2.85 33.78 -4.04
CA GLU A 135 -3.81 34.86 -3.75
C GLU A 135 -5.12 34.68 -4.54
N LYS A 136 -5.04 34.37 -5.85
CA LYS A 136 -6.24 34.07 -6.66
C LYS A 136 -6.99 32.82 -6.18
N ILE A 137 -6.26 31.78 -5.79
CA ILE A 137 -6.87 30.56 -5.23
C ILE A 137 -7.55 30.87 -3.89
N ALA A 138 -6.91 31.67 -3.02
CA ALA A 138 -7.47 32.09 -1.74
C ALA A 138 -8.75 32.92 -1.92
N GLU A 139 -8.81 33.80 -2.92
CA GLU A 139 -10.02 34.55 -3.29
C GLU A 139 -11.18 33.62 -3.67
N ILE A 140 -10.91 32.55 -4.43
CA ILE A 140 -11.93 31.53 -4.78
C ILE A 140 -12.37 30.80 -3.51
N VAL A 141 -11.42 30.28 -2.72
CA VAL A 141 -11.72 29.52 -1.49
C VAL A 141 -12.56 30.36 -0.51
N ALA A 142 -12.30 31.66 -0.38
CA ALA A 142 -13.05 32.56 0.49
C ALA A 142 -14.54 32.66 0.14
N LYS A 143 -14.91 32.49 -1.14
CA LYS A 143 -16.31 32.48 -1.60
C LYS A 143 -17.09 31.24 -1.13
N HIS A 144 -16.41 30.20 -0.66
CA HIS A 144 -17.00 28.92 -0.26
C HIS A 144 -16.79 28.65 1.24
N PRO A 145 -17.78 28.96 2.10
CA PRO A 145 -17.63 28.87 3.57
C PRO A 145 -17.25 27.48 4.10
N ARG A 146 -17.63 26.41 3.37
CA ARG A 146 -17.34 25.03 3.77
C ARG A 146 -15.97 24.52 3.31
N LEU A 147 -15.33 25.20 2.36
CA LEU A 147 -14.10 24.74 1.73
C LEU A 147 -12.90 25.08 2.63
N LEU A 148 -12.22 24.02 3.08
CA LEU A 148 -10.95 24.09 3.79
C LEU A 148 -9.79 23.86 2.81
N VAL A 149 -8.58 24.27 3.19
CA VAL A 149 -7.36 23.99 2.45
C VAL A 149 -6.42 23.16 3.32
N LEU A 150 -5.90 22.07 2.78
CA LEU A 150 -4.73 21.38 3.34
C LEU A 150 -3.50 21.84 2.56
N SER A 151 -2.62 22.56 3.24
CA SER A 151 -1.37 23.07 2.67
C SER A 151 -0.24 22.16 3.12
N ASP A 152 0.22 21.28 2.23
CA ASP A 152 1.38 20.42 2.45
C ASP A 152 2.65 21.17 2.05
N GLU A 153 3.39 21.61 3.08
CA GLU A 153 4.55 22.48 2.99
C GLU A 153 5.83 21.74 3.40
N ILE A 154 5.83 20.40 3.38
CA ILE A 154 6.95 19.56 3.83
C ILE A 154 8.29 19.85 3.10
N TYR A 155 8.23 20.40 1.89
CA TYR A 155 9.38 20.75 1.07
C TYR A 155 9.78 22.24 1.18
N GLU A 156 9.21 23.04 2.10
CA GLU A 156 9.38 24.51 2.12
C GLU A 156 10.84 25.00 2.08
N HIS A 157 11.77 24.23 2.64
CA HIS A 157 13.20 24.57 2.67
C HIS A 157 13.99 23.99 1.47
N ILE A 158 13.43 23.04 0.73
CA ILE A 158 14.01 22.50 -0.51
C ILE A 158 13.46 23.32 -1.67
N ILE A 159 13.92 24.56 -1.74
CA ILE A 159 13.47 25.54 -2.73
C ILE A 159 14.69 26.20 -3.38
N TYR A 160 14.61 26.44 -4.69
CA TYR A 160 15.72 26.99 -5.47
C TYR A 160 15.41 28.44 -5.89
N ALA A 161 16.33 29.36 -5.57
CA ALA A 161 16.21 30.75 -5.99
C ALA A 161 16.07 30.85 -7.53
N PRO A 162 15.22 31.75 -8.05
CA PRO A 162 14.55 32.86 -7.34
C PRO A 162 13.18 32.51 -6.74
N ALA A 163 12.75 31.25 -6.76
CA ALA A 163 11.45 30.87 -6.18
C ALA A 163 11.46 31.07 -4.65
N THR A 164 10.31 31.47 -4.12
CA THR A 164 10.09 31.65 -2.67
C THR A 164 8.86 30.88 -2.22
N HIS A 165 8.92 30.33 -1.01
CA HIS A 165 7.78 29.67 -0.38
C HIS A 165 6.80 30.71 0.15
N THR A 166 5.51 30.40 0.10
CA THR A 166 4.44 31.21 0.71
C THR A 166 3.48 30.25 1.38
N SER A 167 3.48 30.21 2.71
CA SER A 167 2.51 29.41 3.46
C SER A 167 1.09 29.89 3.17
N PHE A 168 0.21 28.98 2.78
CA PHE A 168 -1.14 29.35 2.32
C PHE A 168 -1.96 30.04 3.44
N ALA A 169 -1.74 29.62 4.69
CA ALA A 169 -2.38 30.20 5.87
C ALA A 169 -2.00 31.68 6.12
N SER A 170 -0.92 32.18 5.50
CA SER A 170 -0.50 33.59 5.61
C SER A 170 -1.31 34.55 4.72
N LEU A 171 -2.11 34.01 3.80
CA LEU A 171 -2.92 34.81 2.87
C LEU A 171 -4.17 35.36 3.58
N PRO A 172 -4.67 36.53 3.16
CA PRO A 172 -5.86 37.14 3.75
C PRO A 172 -7.06 36.18 3.81
N GLY A 173 -7.66 36.02 4.99
CA GLY A 173 -8.83 35.15 5.21
C GLY A 173 -8.55 33.65 5.23
N MET A 174 -7.29 33.21 5.05
CA MET A 174 -6.95 31.78 4.96
C MET A 174 -6.52 31.15 6.29
N TRP A 175 -6.15 31.94 7.30
CA TRP A 175 -5.70 31.43 8.61
C TRP A 175 -6.68 30.44 9.25
N GLU A 176 -7.96 30.79 9.30
CA GLU A 176 -9.02 30.02 9.99
C GLU A 176 -9.52 28.80 9.20
N ARG A 177 -9.04 28.60 7.98
CA ARG A 177 -9.51 27.55 7.06
C ARG A 177 -8.38 26.73 6.43
N THR A 178 -7.14 26.94 6.87
CA THR A 178 -5.98 26.21 6.37
C THR A 178 -5.43 25.26 7.42
N LEU A 179 -5.28 23.99 7.04
CA LEU A 179 -4.55 22.97 7.76
C LEU A 179 -3.14 22.90 7.18
N THR A 180 -2.16 23.54 7.83
CA THR A 180 -0.76 23.48 7.39
C THR A 180 -0.11 22.20 7.89
N VAL A 181 0.39 21.39 6.96
CA VAL A 181 1.16 20.16 7.22
C VAL A 181 2.62 20.43 6.90
N ASN A 182 3.51 20.14 7.86
CA ASN A 182 4.95 20.24 7.66
C ASN A 182 5.66 19.20 8.56
N GLY A 183 6.97 19.07 8.45
CA GLY A 183 7.75 18.11 9.20
C GLY A 183 9.23 18.10 8.83
N PHE A 184 9.97 17.19 9.46
CA PHE A 184 11.43 17.17 9.41
C PHE A 184 12.02 16.23 8.33
N SER A 185 11.18 15.41 7.71
CA SER A 185 11.66 14.28 6.89
C SER A 185 12.42 14.68 5.63
N LYS A 186 12.17 15.87 5.09
CA LYS A 186 12.81 16.36 3.87
C LYS A 186 13.91 17.38 4.18
N SER A 187 13.66 18.26 5.15
CA SER A 187 14.62 19.31 5.53
C SER A 187 15.78 18.82 6.38
N THR A 188 15.61 17.78 7.22
CA THR A 188 16.66 17.28 8.13
C THR A 188 16.85 15.77 8.11
N SER A 189 16.23 15.05 7.16
CA SER A 189 16.20 13.57 7.11
C SER A 189 15.55 12.89 8.35
N GLY A 190 14.77 13.62 9.15
CA GLY A 190 14.19 13.12 10.40
C GLY A 190 12.91 12.28 10.22
N ALA A 191 12.62 11.37 11.16
CA ALA A 191 11.32 10.69 11.20
C ALA A 191 10.16 11.70 11.31
N SER A 192 8.98 11.40 10.77
CA SER A 192 7.84 12.34 10.79
C SER A 192 7.47 12.71 12.23
N SER A 193 7.15 13.98 12.47
CA SER A 193 6.84 14.51 13.82
C SER A 193 5.65 13.78 14.47
N ILE A 194 4.65 13.42 13.66
CA ILE A 194 3.49 12.64 14.08
C ILE A 194 3.91 11.24 14.52
N ALA A 195 4.74 10.55 13.72
CA ALA A 195 5.24 9.22 14.09
C ALA A 195 6.13 9.27 15.33
N GLN A 196 6.90 10.34 15.53
CA GLN A 196 7.69 10.51 16.76
C GLN A 196 6.78 10.61 18.00
N LYS A 197 5.69 11.39 17.94
CA LYS A 197 4.73 11.50 19.05
C LYS A 197 3.94 10.20 19.27
N ALA A 198 3.54 9.51 18.21
CA ALA A 198 2.94 8.18 18.30
C ALA A 198 3.92 7.18 18.93
N GLY A 199 5.21 7.23 18.58
CA GLY A 199 6.26 6.41 19.17
C GLY A 199 6.44 6.67 20.66
N VAL A 200 6.44 7.93 21.10
CA VAL A 200 6.48 8.28 22.53
C VAL A 200 5.27 7.72 23.28
N ALA A 201 4.05 7.86 22.72
CA ALA A 201 2.84 7.32 23.32
C ALA A 201 2.88 5.78 23.41
N ALA A 202 3.36 5.11 22.35
CA ALA A 202 3.51 3.65 22.32
C ALA A 202 4.52 3.14 23.36
N LEU A 203 5.67 3.83 23.51
CA LEU A 203 6.66 3.49 24.55
C LEU A 203 6.13 3.79 25.97
N GLY A 204 5.21 4.74 26.11
CA GLY A 204 4.53 5.08 27.36
C GLY A 204 3.50 4.05 27.84
N LEU A 205 3.17 3.02 27.03
CA LEU A 205 2.25 1.94 27.41
C LEU A 205 2.82 1.00 28.50
N GLY A 206 4.07 1.21 28.91
CA GLY A 206 4.75 0.43 29.94
C GLY A 206 5.66 -0.66 29.38
N TYR A 207 6.31 -1.42 30.27
CA TYR A 207 7.23 -2.49 29.88
C TYR A 207 6.53 -3.47 28.91
N ALA A 208 7.21 -3.77 27.80
CA ALA A 208 6.70 -4.63 26.72
C ALA A 208 5.32 -4.21 26.14
N GLY A 209 4.94 -2.92 26.24
CA GLY A 209 3.70 -2.37 25.69
C GLY A 209 2.43 -2.67 26.51
N GLY A 210 2.60 -3.16 27.75
CA GLY A 210 1.52 -3.30 28.73
C GLY A 210 0.41 -4.27 28.32
N GLU A 211 -0.80 -4.01 28.80
CA GLU A 211 -1.98 -4.86 28.58
C GLU A 211 -2.39 -4.95 27.10
N ALA A 212 -2.18 -3.87 26.34
CA ALA A 212 -2.51 -3.81 24.91
C ALA A 212 -1.73 -4.87 24.11
N ILE A 213 -0.42 -4.96 24.31
CA ILE A 213 0.41 -5.97 23.66
C ILE A 213 0.16 -7.36 24.26
N SER A 214 -0.03 -7.48 25.58
CA SER A 214 -0.32 -8.76 26.23
C SER A 214 -1.59 -9.43 25.66
N THR A 215 -2.64 -8.64 25.43
CA THR A 215 -3.90 -9.10 24.81
C THR A 215 -3.66 -9.63 23.40
N MET A 216 -2.88 -8.88 22.60
CA MET A 216 -2.53 -9.28 21.24
C MET A 216 -1.72 -10.59 21.22
N VAL A 217 -0.71 -10.72 22.10
CA VAL A 217 0.11 -11.93 22.23
C VAL A 217 -0.74 -13.13 22.65
N LYS A 218 -1.70 -12.95 23.57
CA LYS A 218 -2.63 -14.01 23.98
C LYS A 218 -3.48 -14.49 22.79
N SER A 219 -4.02 -13.57 21.99
CA SER A 219 -4.77 -13.93 20.78
C SER A 219 -3.90 -14.65 19.74
N PHE A 220 -2.66 -14.22 19.54
CA PHE A 220 -1.74 -14.93 18.63
C PHE A 220 -1.38 -16.32 19.12
N ARG A 221 -1.21 -16.51 20.42
CA ARG A 221 -0.95 -17.84 21.00
C ARG A 221 -2.14 -18.78 20.79
N GLU A 222 -3.37 -18.33 21.02
CA GLU A 222 -4.58 -19.12 20.76
C GLU A 222 -4.66 -19.58 19.29
N ARG A 223 -4.39 -18.66 18.35
CA ARG A 223 -4.39 -18.94 16.91
C ARG A 223 -3.28 -19.92 16.52
N ARG A 224 -2.08 -19.74 17.09
CA ARG A 224 -0.95 -20.65 16.92
C ARG A 224 -1.31 -22.05 17.39
N ASP A 225 -1.83 -22.18 18.61
CA ASP A 225 -2.14 -23.46 19.25
C ASP A 225 -3.21 -24.23 18.45
N PHE A 226 -4.23 -23.52 17.95
CA PHE A 226 -5.22 -24.08 17.03
C PHE A 226 -4.54 -24.65 15.78
N LEU A 227 -3.75 -23.85 15.05
CA LEU A 227 -3.16 -24.30 13.78
C LEU A 227 -2.13 -25.40 13.96
N VAL A 228 -1.28 -25.34 15.00
CA VAL A 228 -0.29 -26.38 15.29
C VAL A 228 -0.99 -27.71 15.55
N LYS A 229 -2.06 -27.71 16.35
CA LYS A 229 -2.88 -28.90 16.59
C LYS A 229 -3.51 -29.40 15.29
N SER A 230 -4.22 -28.53 14.58
CA SER A 230 -4.99 -28.88 13.39
C SER A 230 -4.13 -29.43 12.25
N PHE A 231 -3.01 -28.79 11.94
CA PHE A 231 -2.09 -29.27 10.91
C PHE A 231 -1.26 -30.48 11.37
N GLY A 232 -0.95 -30.59 12.67
CA GLY A 232 -0.19 -31.71 13.22
C GLY A 232 -0.93 -33.05 13.17
N GLU A 233 -2.26 -33.02 13.04
CA GLU A 233 -3.10 -34.20 12.81
C GLU A 233 -3.15 -34.64 11.33
N LEU A 234 -2.60 -33.84 10.40
CA LEU A 234 -2.57 -34.20 8.98
C LEU A 234 -1.37 -35.10 8.67
N GLU A 235 -1.64 -36.22 8.00
CA GLU A 235 -0.60 -37.16 7.58
C GLU A 235 0.42 -36.49 6.65
N GLY A 236 1.70 -36.83 6.83
CA GLY A 236 2.79 -36.32 5.99
C GLY A 236 3.18 -34.86 6.25
N VAL A 237 2.42 -34.12 7.07
CA VAL A 237 2.73 -32.73 7.45
C VAL A 237 3.67 -32.74 8.65
N LYS A 238 4.75 -31.93 8.60
CA LYS A 238 5.62 -31.71 9.77
C LYS A 238 5.64 -30.25 10.16
N ILE A 239 5.65 -30.00 11.46
CA ILE A 239 5.56 -28.66 12.04
C ILE A 239 6.64 -28.51 13.10
N SER A 240 7.34 -27.38 13.07
CA SER A 240 8.06 -26.85 14.22
C SER A 240 7.12 -25.90 14.96
N GLU A 241 6.78 -26.20 16.22
CA GLU A 241 5.95 -25.28 17.02
C GLU A 241 6.70 -23.95 17.23
N PRO A 242 6.19 -22.81 16.73
CA PRO A 242 6.91 -21.56 16.81
C PRO A 242 6.84 -20.99 18.24
N GLN A 243 7.99 -20.54 18.75
CA GLN A 243 8.09 -19.90 20.07
C GLN A 243 7.77 -18.39 20.04
N GLY A 244 7.58 -17.80 18.85
CA GLY A 244 7.31 -16.37 18.67
C GLY A 244 6.91 -16.03 17.23
N ALA A 245 6.81 -14.73 16.93
CA ALA A 245 6.22 -14.19 15.71
C ALA A 245 4.76 -14.65 15.49
N PHE A 246 4.27 -14.54 14.25
CA PHE A 246 2.91 -14.92 13.87
C PHE A 246 2.86 -15.79 12.59
N TYR A 247 3.84 -16.68 12.44
CA TYR A 247 3.97 -17.55 11.27
C TYR A 247 4.13 -19.01 11.65
N LEU A 248 3.52 -19.90 10.88
CA LEU A 248 3.92 -21.30 10.78
C LEU A 248 4.73 -21.49 9.49
N PHE A 249 5.81 -22.27 9.60
CA PHE A 249 6.59 -22.72 8.45
C PHE A 249 6.48 -24.24 8.41
N ILE A 250 5.59 -24.73 7.55
CA ILE A 250 5.08 -26.10 7.59
C ILE A 250 5.68 -26.87 6.42
N ASP A 251 6.28 -28.03 6.71
CA ASP A 251 6.81 -28.95 5.70
C ASP A 251 5.65 -29.76 5.10
N PHE A 252 5.45 -29.57 3.79
CA PHE A 252 4.48 -30.29 2.97
C PHE A 252 5.18 -31.15 1.91
N SER A 253 6.49 -31.34 1.98
CA SER A 253 7.30 -32.00 0.94
C SER A 253 6.87 -33.45 0.65
N SER A 254 6.18 -34.10 1.58
CA SER A 254 5.58 -35.43 1.38
C SER A 254 4.51 -35.47 0.28
N TYR A 255 3.94 -34.31 -0.09
CA TYR A 255 2.94 -34.18 -1.15
C TYR A 255 3.56 -33.84 -2.52
N TYR A 256 4.89 -33.69 -2.60
CA TYR A 256 5.55 -33.39 -3.88
C TYR A 256 5.64 -34.64 -4.76
N GLY A 257 5.56 -34.44 -6.07
CA GLY A 257 5.49 -35.48 -7.09
C GLY A 257 4.08 -35.98 -7.41
N ILE A 258 3.06 -35.55 -6.67
CA ILE A 258 1.66 -35.94 -6.90
C ILE A 258 1.09 -35.18 -8.10
N GLU A 259 0.36 -35.89 -8.97
CA GLU A 259 -0.42 -35.31 -10.06
C GLU A 259 -1.83 -34.95 -9.55
N ALA A 260 -2.17 -33.66 -9.51
CA ALA A 260 -3.44 -33.18 -9.00
C ALA A 260 -4.47 -32.99 -10.12
N GLU A 261 -5.64 -33.62 -9.99
CA GLU A 261 -6.69 -33.58 -11.02
C GLU A 261 -7.13 -32.15 -11.35
N GLY A 262 -7.05 -31.80 -12.64
CA GLY A 262 -7.42 -30.48 -13.15
C GLY A 262 -6.53 -29.33 -12.66
N PHE A 263 -5.33 -29.61 -12.15
CA PHE A 263 -4.30 -28.61 -11.84
C PHE A 263 -2.97 -28.96 -12.51
N GLY A 264 -2.55 -30.23 -12.42
CA GLY A 264 -1.25 -30.71 -12.89
C GLY A 264 -0.37 -31.18 -11.74
N LYS A 265 0.90 -31.40 -12.04
CA LYS A 265 1.89 -31.89 -11.06
C LYS A 265 2.27 -30.85 -10.01
N ILE A 266 2.33 -31.29 -8.75
CA ILE A 266 2.86 -30.51 -7.63
C ILE A 266 4.31 -30.95 -7.41
N GLU A 267 5.29 -30.10 -7.70
CA GLU A 267 6.71 -30.47 -7.69
C GLU A 267 7.51 -29.79 -6.56
N ASN A 268 6.98 -28.71 -6.00
CA ASN A 268 7.70 -27.83 -5.06
C ASN A 268 6.74 -26.92 -4.28
N SER A 269 7.27 -26.08 -3.40
CA SER A 269 6.46 -25.18 -2.57
C SER A 269 5.67 -24.16 -3.39
N GLU A 270 6.22 -23.68 -4.52
CA GLU A 270 5.54 -22.74 -5.41
C GLU A 270 4.31 -23.35 -6.08
N SER A 271 4.47 -24.53 -6.70
CA SER A 271 3.36 -25.26 -7.33
C SER A 271 2.32 -25.70 -6.32
N LEU A 272 2.71 -26.08 -5.09
CA LEU A 272 1.75 -26.39 -4.02
C LEU A 272 0.99 -25.15 -3.53
N CYS A 273 1.67 -23.99 -3.37
CA CYS A 273 0.99 -22.72 -3.06
C CYS A 273 0.00 -22.31 -4.15
N ARG A 274 0.37 -22.47 -5.43
CA ARG A 274 -0.54 -22.26 -6.57
C ARG A 274 -1.72 -23.22 -6.53
N TYR A 275 -1.49 -24.48 -6.20
CA TYR A 275 -2.57 -25.46 -6.03
C TYR A 275 -3.55 -25.04 -4.94
N PHE A 276 -3.07 -24.62 -3.76
CA PHE A 276 -3.94 -24.12 -2.70
C PHE A 276 -4.68 -22.84 -3.09
N LEU A 277 -4.04 -21.96 -3.86
CA LEU A 277 -4.70 -20.76 -4.37
C LEU A 277 -5.82 -21.11 -5.35
N ASP A 278 -5.54 -21.97 -6.34
CA ASP A 278 -6.49 -22.29 -7.41
C ASP A 278 -7.63 -23.18 -6.91
N LYS A 279 -7.32 -24.22 -6.13
CA LYS A 279 -8.28 -25.26 -5.71
C LYS A 279 -8.92 -25.00 -4.35
N ALA A 280 -8.22 -24.33 -3.45
CA ALA A 280 -8.70 -24.06 -2.09
C ALA A 280 -9.00 -22.57 -1.84
N GLN A 281 -8.64 -21.67 -2.77
CA GLN A 281 -8.77 -20.22 -2.61
C GLN A 281 -8.11 -19.71 -1.31
N VAL A 282 -6.95 -20.28 -0.98
CA VAL A 282 -6.12 -19.87 0.16
C VAL A 282 -4.75 -19.41 -0.34
N ALA A 283 -4.44 -18.13 -0.13
CA ALA A 283 -3.16 -17.53 -0.51
C ALA A 283 -2.11 -17.73 0.60
N LEU A 284 -1.03 -18.43 0.29
CA LEU A 284 0.11 -18.71 1.17
C LEU A 284 1.42 -18.28 0.50
N VAL A 285 2.55 -18.30 1.23
CA VAL A 285 3.86 -17.95 0.64
C VAL A 285 4.73 -19.19 0.53
N PRO A 286 5.27 -19.51 -0.66
CA PRO A 286 6.12 -20.68 -0.84
C PRO A 286 7.44 -20.54 -0.07
N GLY A 287 7.93 -21.67 0.43
CA GLY A 287 9.15 -21.75 1.23
C GLY A 287 10.42 -21.39 0.45
N ASP A 288 10.42 -21.59 -0.86
CA ASP A 288 11.54 -21.22 -1.74
C ASP A 288 11.85 -19.71 -1.71
N ALA A 289 10.84 -18.87 -1.40
CA ALA A 289 11.01 -17.44 -1.16
C ALA A 289 11.90 -17.14 0.06
N PHE A 290 12.01 -18.10 0.97
CA PHE A 290 12.80 -18.05 2.20
C PHE A 290 14.04 -18.97 2.13
N GLY A 291 14.30 -19.59 0.98
CA GLY A 291 15.45 -20.47 0.78
C GLY A 291 15.23 -21.93 1.22
N ASP A 292 14.00 -22.35 1.52
CA ASP A 292 13.68 -23.73 1.89
C ASP A 292 12.39 -24.21 1.20
N ASP A 293 12.57 -24.91 0.08
CA ASP A 293 11.48 -25.35 -0.79
C ASP A 293 10.66 -26.53 -0.21
N SER A 294 11.06 -27.10 0.92
CA SER A 294 10.25 -28.14 1.60
C SER A 294 8.99 -27.59 2.26
N CYS A 295 8.99 -26.28 2.55
CA CYS A 295 8.02 -25.66 3.45
C CYS A 295 7.09 -24.65 2.76
N ILE A 296 6.01 -24.30 3.45
CA ILE A 296 5.11 -23.19 3.11
C ILE A 296 4.91 -22.33 4.35
N ARG A 297 4.97 -21.00 4.20
CA ARG A 297 4.71 -20.05 5.29
C ARG A 297 3.24 -19.66 5.35
N ILE A 298 2.63 -19.83 6.52
CA ILE A 298 1.25 -19.43 6.82
C ILE A 298 1.28 -18.33 7.89
N SER A 299 0.72 -17.15 7.59
CA SER A 299 0.48 -16.12 8.60
C SER A 299 -0.76 -16.46 9.41
N TYR A 300 -0.66 -16.41 10.74
CA TYR A 300 -1.81 -16.52 11.64
C TYR A 300 -2.21 -15.17 12.26
N ALA A 301 -1.80 -14.07 11.64
CA ALA A 301 -2.26 -12.73 11.95
C ALA A 301 -3.63 -12.40 11.31
N ALA A 302 -4.58 -13.33 11.40
CA ALA A 302 -5.97 -13.19 10.97
C ALA A 302 -6.92 -13.64 12.08
N SER A 303 -8.24 -13.46 11.90
CA SER A 303 -9.22 -13.93 12.87
C SER A 303 -9.22 -15.45 12.99
N LEU A 304 -9.59 -15.99 14.16
CA LEU A 304 -9.64 -17.44 14.37
C LEU A 304 -10.63 -18.13 13.40
N THR A 305 -11.76 -17.48 13.09
CA THR A 305 -12.75 -18.00 12.14
C THR A 305 -12.18 -18.07 10.72
N THR A 306 -11.41 -17.07 10.29
CA THR A 306 -10.69 -17.09 9.01
C THR A 306 -9.68 -18.24 8.96
N LEU A 307 -8.93 -18.45 10.06
CA LEU A 307 -7.94 -19.52 10.14
C LEU A 307 -8.58 -20.91 10.14
N GLN A 308 -9.71 -21.09 10.81
CA GLN A 308 -10.50 -22.32 10.77
C GLN A 308 -10.97 -22.62 9.34
N ALA A 309 -11.52 -21.62 8.64
CA ALA A 309 -11.96 -21.77 7.26
C ALA A 309 -10.79 -22.10 6.32
N ALA A 310 -9.64 -21.44 6.48
CA ALA A 310 -8.44 -21.71 5.69
C ALA A 310 -7.92 -23.14 5.91
N PHE A 311 -7.84 -23.58 7.17
CA PHE A 311 -7.44 -24.94 7.51
C PHE A 311 -8.36 -25.99 6.87
N GLU A 312 -9.69 -25.85 6.99
CA GLU A 312 -10.63 -26.82 6.41
C GLU A 312 -10.51 -26.90 4.89
N ARG A 313 -10.30 -25.77 4.20
CA ARG A 313 -10.07 -25.75 2.75
C ARG A 313 -8.75 -26.42 2.37
N ILE A 314 -7.67 -26.15 3.09
CA ILE A 314 -6.37 -26.80 2.86
C ILE A 314 -6.47 -28.31 3.11
N LYS A 315 -7.08 -28.72 4.23
CA LYS A 315 -7.31 -30.13 4.57
C LYS A 315 -8.07 -30.85 3.46
N LYS A 316 -9.16 -30.27 2.96
CA LYS A 316 -9.92 -30.83 1.84
C LYS A 316 -9.07 -30.97 0.58
N ALA A 317 -8.27 -29.95 0.25
CA ALA A 317 -7.39 -29.96 -0.91
C ALA A 317 -6.25 -30.98 -0.79
N LEU A 318 -5.74 -31.26 0.42
CA LEU A 318 -4.74 -32.30 0.66
C LEU A 318 -5.35 -33.71 0.62
N ILE A 319 -6.59 -33.89 1.09
CA ILE A 319 -7.31 -35.17 1.01
C ILE A 319 -7.52 -35.58 -0.46
N SER A 320 -7.80 -34.63 -1.36
CA SER A 320 -7.97 -34.92 -2.79
C SER A 320 -6.66 -35.27 -3.51
N LEU A 321 -5.49 -35.10 -2.88
CA LEU A 321 -4.20 -35.53 -3.42
C LEU A 321 -3.87 -36.99 -3.08
N ARG A 322 -4.66 -37.64 -2.22
CA ARG A 322 -4.44 -39.04 -1.89
C ARG A 322 -5.04 -39.92 -2.99
N PRO A 323 -4.35 -41.00 -3.42
CA PRO A 323 -4.96 -41.97 -4.30
C PRO A 323 -6.20 -42.57 -3.62
N ALA A 324 -7.28 -42.76 -4.38
CA ALA A 324 -8.44 -43.50 -3.89
C ALA A 324 -7.95 -44.86 -3.38
N VAL A 325 -8.24 -45.18 -2.11
CA VAL A 325 -8.02 -46.53 -1.59
C VAL A 325 -8.79 -47.48 -2.51
N PRO A 326 -8.16 -48.49 -3.14
CA PRO A 326 -8.91 -49.50 -3.86
C PRO A 326 -9.85 -50.17 -2.84
N VAL A 327 -11.15 -50.02 -3.04
CA VAL A 327 -12.18 -50.77 -2.32
C VAL A 327 -12.12 -52.23 -2.77
#